data_AF-A0AAE3A6Q5-F1
#
_entry.id   AF-A0AAE3A6Q5-F1
#
_cell.length_a   1.000
_cell.length_b   1.000
_cell.length_c   1.000
_cell.angle_alpha   90.00
_cell.angle_beta   90.00
_cell.angle_gamma   90.00
#
_symmetry.space_group_name_H-M   'P 1'
#
loop_
_entity.id
_entity.type
_entity.pdbx_description
1 polymer ?
#
loop_
_entity_poly.entity_id
_entity_poly.type
_entity_poly.pdbx_seq_one_letter_code
_entity_poly.pdbx_strand_id
1 'polypeptide(L)'
;MNIGKACAIFEQIQKEKYSDNEKLWAIKDVLGMPTHNGITKNTILNAFKWFFDYAIEESQEKSTKPEEQTRWIPVDEKLPDPDELILLSFENFTVPMIGRYTVDDDDSGTFRVGDTDESFVENDLYVNAWMPLPEPWKGE
;
A
#
# COMPACT_ATOMS: atom_id res chain seq x y z
N MET A 1 19.38 1.72 22.24
CA MET A 1 19.15 2.59 23.42
C MET A 1 19.82 1.95 24.64
N ASN A 2 19.98 2.63 25.79
CA ASN A 2 20.49 1.92 26.98
C ASN A 2 19.41 0.97 27.55
N ILE A 3 19.83 -0.15 28.14
CA ILE A 3 18.89 -1.22 28.56
C ILE A 3 17.87 -0.70 29.58
N GLY A 4 18.30 0.15 30.52
CA GLY A 4 17.39 0.72 31.53
C GLY A 4 16.25 1.56 30.92
N LYS A 5 16.57 2.42 29.94
CA LYS A 5 15.58 3.22 29.19
C LYS A 5 14.70 2.31 28.33
N ALA A 6 15.27 1.29 27.69
CA ALA A 6 14.51 0.31 26.92
C ALA A 6 13.48 -0.43 27.78
N CYS A 7 13.89 -0.97 28.94
CA CYS A 7 12.96 -1.61 29.89
C CYS A 7 11.87 -0.66 30.38
N ALA A 8 12.22 0.59 30.72
CA ALA A 8 11.25 1.58 31.20
C ALA A 8 10.21 1.97 30.13
N ILE A 9 10.59 1.97 28.84
CA ILE A 9 9.66 2.18 27.72
C ILE A 9 8.82 0.92 27.51
N PHE A 10 9.43 -0.26 27.50
CA PHE A 10 8.77 -1.54 27.31
C PHE A 10 7.67 -1.80 28.36
N GLU A 11 7.93 -1.46 29.62
CA GLU A 11 6.94 -1.53 30.71
C GLU A 11 5.77 -0.55 30.53
N GLN A 12 5.99 0.54 29.81
CA GLN A 12 5.04 1.63 29.62
C GLN A 12 4.65 1.79 28.14
N ILE A 13 4.69 0.68 27.38
CA ILE A 13 4.55 0.69 25.92
C ILE A 13 3.25 1.33 25.42
N GLN A 14 2.18 1.24 26.22
CA GLN A 14 0.87 1.80 25.91
C GLN A 14 0.76 3.31 26.19
N LYS A 15 1.75 3.92 26.86
CA LYS A 15 1.70 5.36 27.15
C LYS A 15 2.08 6.16 25.91
N GLU A 16 1.33 7.21 25.64
CA GLU A 16 1.53 8.14 24.51
C GLU A 16 2.78 9.03 24.64
N LYS A 17 3.43 9.05 25.81
CA LYS A 17 4.64 9.87 26.05
C LYS A 17 5.88 9.44 25.24
N TYR A 18 5.84 8.28 24.58
CA TYR A 18 6.94 7.78 23.76
C TYR A 18 6.46 7.67 22.32
N SER A 19 7.32 8.06 21.39
CA SER A 19 7.06 7.88 19.95
C SER A 19 7.03 6.39 19.57
N ASP A 20 6.38 6.05 18.47
CA ASP A 20 6.32 4.66 17.99
C ASP A 20 7.72 4.12 17.66
N ASN A 21 8.59 4.96 17.10
CA ASN A 21 10.00 4.60 16.89
C ASN A 21 10.71 4.27 18.22
N GLU A 22 10.53 5.06 19.28
CA GLU A 22 11.12 4.75 20.59
C GLU A 22 10.60 3.42 21.17
N LYS A 23 9.30 3.15 20.99
CA LYS A 23 8.68 1.89 21.41
C LYS A 23 9.24 0.70 20.63
N LEU A 24 9.39 0.82 19.30
CA LEU A 24 10.00 -0.21 18.44
C LEU A 24 11.45 -0.52 18.86
N TRP A 25 12.27 0.53 19.08
CA TRP A 25 13.64 0.35 19.55
C TRP A 25 13.71 -0.29 20.93
N ALA A 26 12.79 0.07 21.84
CA ALA A 26 12.71 -0.56 23.16
C ALA A 26 12.36 -2.04 23.07
N ILE A 27 11.38 -2.40 22.22
CA ILE A 27 11.01 -3.81 21.99
C ILE A 27 12.19 -4.59 21.43
N LYS A 28 12.87 -4.05 20.41
CA LYS A 28 14.06 -4.68 19.82
C LYS A 28 15.17 -4.90 20.86
N ASP A 29 15.48 -3.87 21.65
CA ASP A 29 16.52 -3.94 22.67
C ASP A 29 16.17 -4.96 23.77
N VAL A 30 14.90 -5.02 24.21
CA VAL A 30 14.44 -5.98 25.23
C VAL A 30 14.45 -7.42 24.71
N LEU A 31 14.01 -7.66 23.47
CA LEU A 31 14.06 -8.99 22.84
C LEU A 31 15.50 -9.51 22.70
N GLY A 32 16.48 -8.61 22.57
CA GLY A 32 17.90 -8.94 22.50
C GLY A 32 18.57 -9.21 23.84
N MET A 33 17.85 -9.12 24.97
CA MET A 33 18.42 -9.34 26.29
C MET A 33 18.73 -10.83 26.52
N PRO A 34 19.85 -11.18 27.20
CA PRO A 34 20.18 -12.57 27.53
C PRO A 34 19.12 -13.28 28.39
N THR A 35 18.44 -12.53 29.27
CA THR A 35 17.33 -13.01 30.09
C THR A 35 16.30 -11.89 30.26
N HIS A 36 15.04 -12.28 30.47
CA HIS A 36 13.94 -11.36 30.72
C HIS A 36 13.53 -11.35 32.20
N ASN A 37 14.46 -11.72 33.09
CA ASN A 37 14.23 -11.74 34.54
C ASN A 37 13.88 -10.32 35.02
N GLY A 38 12.74 -10.18 35.70
CA GLY A 38 12.19 -8.89 36.12
C GLY A 38 11.10 -8.33 35.20
N ILE A 39 10.90 -8.91 34.01
CA ILE A 39 9.80 -8.55 33.11
C ILE A 39 8.66 -9.56 33.30
N THR A 40 7.46 -9.06 33.57
CA THR A 40 6.29 -9.95 33.73
C THR A 40 5.81 -10.47 32.38
N LYS A 41 5.19 -11.65 32.37
CA LYS A 41 4.51 -12.18 31.17
C LYS A 41 3.48 -11.19 30.60
N ASN A 42 2.76 -10.48 31.47
CA ASN A 42 1.78 -9.49 31.04
C ASN A 42 2.43 -8.32 30.31
N THR A 43 3.60 -7.86 30.77
CA THR A 43 4.37 -6.82 30.10
C THR A 43 4.79 -7.26 28.69
N ILE A 44 5.28 -8.50 28.55
CA ILE A 44 5.64 -9.06 27.24
C ILE A 44 4.42 -9.14 26.32
N LEU A 45 3.27 -9.63 26.82
CA LEU A 45 2.04 -9.72 26.04
C LEU A 45 1.52 -8.33 25.61
N ASN A 46 1.64 -7.32 26.45
CA ASN A 46 1.24 -5.96 26.10
C ASN A 46 2.14 -5.36 25.00
N ALA A 47 3.45 -5.59 25.09
CA ALA A 47 4.37 -5.15 24.03
C ALA A 47 4.12 -5.89 22.72
N PHE A 48 3.84 -7.20 22.78
CA PHE A 48 3.49 -7.99 21.60
C PHE A 48 2.19 -7.52 20.95
N LYS A 49 1.14 -7.27 21.75
CA LYS A 49 -0.13 -6.70 21.25
C LYS A 49 0.08 -5.37 20.58
N TRP A 50 0.76 -4.43 21.27
CA TRP A 50 1.04 -3.11 20.71
C TRP A 50 1.83 -3.21 19.39
N PHE A 51 2.86 -4.07 19.33
CA PHE A 51 3.63 -4.27 18.12
C PHE A 51 2.79 -4.87 16.98
N PHE A 52 1.93 -5.82 17.30
CA PHE A 52 1.06 -6.46 16.30
C PHE A 52 0.02 -5.49 15.76
N ASP A 53 -0.61 -4.69 16.63
CA ASP A 53 -1.55 -3.65 16.22
C ASP A 53 -0.85 -2.60 15.34
N TYR A 54 0.33 -2.13 15.75
CA TYR A 54 1.17 -1.22 14.96
C TYR A 54 1.54 -1.81 13.58
N ALA A 55 1.98 -3.07 13.54
CA ALA A 55 2.37 -3.72 12.30
C ALA A 55 1.18 -3.94 11.35
N ILE A 56 -0.02 -4.23 11.90
CA ILE A 56 -1.25 -4.30 11.12
C ILE A 56 -1.58 -2.93 10.55
N GLU A 57 -1.61 -1.88 11.38
CA GLU A 57 -1.90 -0.52 10.93
C GLU A 57 -0.93 -0.07 9.82
N GLU A 58 0.38 -0.27 10.01
CA GLU A 58 1.40 0.03 9.00
C GLU A 58 1.23 -0.83 7.72
N SER A 59 0.78 -2.08 7.86
CA SER A 59 0.51 -2.96 6.72
C SER A 59 -0.74 -2.54 5.95
N GLN A 60 -1.80 -2.03 6.60
CA GLN A 60 -3.00 -1.54 5.90
C GLN A 60 -2.70 -0.21 5.17
N GLU A 61 -1.92 0.68 5.79
CA GLU A 61 -1.43 1.89 5.13
C GLU A 61 -0.49 1.61 3.96
N LYS A 62 0.24 0.48 3.99
CA LYS A 62 1.09 0.04 2.89
C LYS A 62 0.32 -0.77 1.84
N SER A 63 -0.58 -1.70 2.20
CA SER A 63 -1.30 -2.56 1.25
C SER A 63 -2.27 -1.79 0.34
N THR A 64 -2.65 -0.56 0.69
CA THR A 64 -3.30 0.37 -0.26
C THR A 64 -2.40 0.80 -1.43
N LYS A 65 -1.12 0.38 -1.51
CA LYS A 65 -0.20 0.85 -2.57
C LYS A 65 0.38 -0.25 -3.50
N PRO A 66 0.92 -1.41 -3.07
CA PRO A 66 1.52 -2.39 -3.99
C PRO A 66 0.56 -3.47 -4.52
N GLU A 67 -0.40 -3.91 -3.71
CA GLU A 67 -1.31 -5.01 -4.10
C GLU A 67 -2.39 -4.52 -5.08
N GLU A 68 -2.87 -3.30 -4.89
CA GLU A 68 -3.70 -2.59 -5.87
C GLU A 68 -2.92 -2.25 -7.14
N GLN A 69 -1.59 -2.07 -7.06
CA GLN A 69 -0.78 -1.73 -8.24
C GLN A 69 -0.57 -2.87 -9.24
N THR A 70 -0.81 -4.12 -8.84
CA THR A 70 -0.52 -5.31 -9.68
C THR A 70 -1.74 -6.14 -10.03
N ARG A 71 -2.91 -5.79 -9.49
CA ARG A 71 -4.17 -6.50 -9.75
C ARG A 71 -4.89 -5.90 -10.95
N TRP A 72 -5.38 -6.74 -11.85
CA TRP A 72 -6.35 -6.34 -12.86
C TRP A 72 -7.72 -6.05 -12.23
N ILE A 73 -8.26 -4.87 -12.52
CA ILE A 73 -9.57 -4.38 -12.08
C ILE A 73 -10.50 -4.39 -13.30
N PRO A 74 -11.55 -5.23 -13.33
CA PRO A 74 -12.54 -5.22 -14.38
C PRO A 74 -13.24 -3.85 -14.47
N VAL A 75 -13.54 -3.37 -15.68
CA VAL A 75 -14.26 -2.10 -15.87
C VAL A 75 -15.66 -2.11 -15.24
N ASP A 76 -16.29 -3.29 -15.19
CA ASP A 76 -17.59 -3.51 -14.53
C ASP A 76 -17.50 -3.48 -12.99
N GLU A 77 -16.30 -3.66 -12.43
CA GLU A 77 -16.06 -3.57 -10.99
C GLU A 77 -15.86 -2.11 -10.57
N LYS A 78 -14.94 -1.42 -11.24
CA LYS A 78 -14.60 -0.02 -10.97
C LYS A 78 -13.94 0.59 -12.22
N LEU A 79 -14.34 1.81 -12.57
CA LEU A 79 -13.65 2.62 -13.57
C LEU A 79 -12.40 3.28 -12.98
N PRO A 80 -11.32 3.43 -13.76
CA PRO A 80 -10.12 4.14 -13.32
C PRO A 80 -10.40 5.63 -13.08
N ASP A 81 -9.51 6.25 -12.32
CA ASP A 81 -9.55 7.70 -12.13
C ASP A 81 -9.22 8.41 -13.46
N PRO A 82 -9.92 9.51 -13.81
CA PRO A 82 -9.70 10.19 -15.08
C PRO A 82 -8.29 10.78 -15.21
N ASP A 83 -7.81 10.86 -16.44
CA ASP A 83 -6.55 11.49 -16.86
C ASP A 83 -5.26 10.85 -16.30
N GLU A 84 -5.35 9.69 -15.63
CA GLU A 84 -4.19 8.91 -15.23
C GLU A 84 -3.79 7.88 -16.30
N LEU A 85 -2.46 7.72 -16.50
CA LEU A 85 -1.93 6.67 -17.37
C LEU A 85 -2.00 5.31 -16.67
N ILE A 86 -2.65 4.37 -17.33
CA ILE A 86 -2.96 3.02 -16.85
C ILE A 86 -2.58 1.97 -17.90
N LEU A 87 -2.39 0.74 -17.46
CA LEU A 87 -2.27 -0.42 -18.33
C LEU A 87 -3.67 -1.01 -18.57
N LEU A 88 -4.01 -1.23 -19.84
CA LEU A 88 -5.32 -1.70 -20.29
C LEU A 88 -5.23 -3.10 -20.88
N SER A 89 -6.22 -3.92 -20.55
CA SER A 89 -6.50 -5.22 -21.15
C SER A 89 -7.74 -5.12 -22.03
N PHE A 90 -7.81 -5.96 -23.05
CA PHE A 90 -8.87 -5.93 -24.05
C PHE A 90 -9.60 -7.28 -24.13
N GLU A 91 -10.89 -7.25 -24.45
CA GLU A 91 -11.70 -8.46 -24.66
C GLU A 91 -11.31 -9.16 -25.96
N ASN A 92 -11.00 -8.38 -26.99
CA ASN A 92 -10.78 -8.84 -28.35
C ASN A 92 -9.31 -8.75 -28.81
N PHE A 93 -8.39 -8.38 -27.92
CA PHE A 93 -6.97 -8.26 -28.24
C PHE A 93 -6.08 -8.73 -27.08
N THR A 94 -5.00 -9.44 -27.39
CA THR A 94 -4.22 -10.19 -26.40
C THR A 94 -3.07 -9.41 -25.77
N VAL A 95 -2.64 -8.30 -26.40
CA VAL A 95 -1.50 -7.52 -25.92
C VAL A 95 -2.02 -6.32 -25.13
N PRO A 96 -1.65 -6.17 -23.86
CA PRO A 96 -2.05 -4.99 -23.08
C PRO A 96 -1.36 -3.73 -23.62
N MET A 97 -2.04 -2.59 -23.50
CA MET A 97 -1.56 -1.31 -24.01
C MET A 97 -1.71 -0.22 -22.94
N ILE A 98 -0.88 0.82 -23.03
CA ILE A 98 -0.97 1.98 -22.14
C ILE A 98 -2.02 2.95 -22.68
N GLY A 99 -2.89 3.44 -21.80
CA GLY A 99 -3.92 4.41 -22.13
C GLY A 99 -4.35 5.22 -20.92
N ARG A 100 -5.42 5.99 -21.09
CA ARG A 100 -6.09 6.73 -20.03
C ARG A 100 -7.60 6.66 -20.19
N TYR A 101 -8.31 6.82 -19.09
CA TYR A 101 -9.75 7.06 -19.10
C TYR A 101 -9.99 8.56 -18.98
N THR A 102 -10.93 9.07 -19.75
CA THR A 102 -11.27 10.49 -19.81
C THR A 102 -12.78 10.64 -19.74
N VAL A 103 -13.24 11.70 -19.10
CA VAL A 103 -14.66 11.98 -18.93
C VAL A 103 -14.95 13.32 -19.59
N ASP A 104 -15.85 13.32 -20.57
CA ASP A 104 -16.30 14.55 -21.22
C ASP A 104 -17.40 15.24 -20.37
N ASP A 105 -17.81 16.47 -20.73
CA ASP A 105 -18.76 17.31 -19.95
C ASP A 105 -20.11 16.64 -19.64
N ASP A 106 -20.49 15.61 -20.40
CA ASP A 106 -21.73 14.83 -20.24
C ASP A 106 -21.54 13.57 -19.36
N ASP A 107 -20.47 13.50 -18.57
CA ASP A 107 -20.03 12.32 -17.81
C ASP A 107 -19.81 11.06 -18.69
N SER A 108 -19.55 11.27 -19.99
CA SER A 108 -19.28 10.18 -20.94
C SER A 108 -17.81 9.77 -20.88
N GLY A 109 -17.59 8.53 -20.46
CA GLY A 109 -16.27 7.92 -20.35
C GLY A 109 -15.72 7.38 -21.66
N THR A 110 -14.50 7.79 -22.02
CA THR A 110 -13.78 7.25 -23.19
C THR A 110 -12.38 6.78 -22.78
N PHE A 111 -11.97 5.59 -23.24
CA PHE A 111 -10.60 5.11 -23.13
C PHE A 111 -9.75 5.56 -24.34
N ARG A 112 -8.67 6.29 -24.08
CA ARG A 112 -7.78 6.90 -25.09
C ARG A 112 -6.36 6.32 -25.05
N VAL A 113 -5.71 6.28 -26.21
CA VAL A 113 -4.38 5.68 -26.41
C VAL A 113 -3.29 6.61 -25.87
N GLY A 114 -2.49 6.14 -24.90
CA GLY A 114 -1.44 6.92 -24.25
C GLY A 114 -1.90 8.32 -23.83
N ASP A 115 -1.20 9.34 -24.32
CA ASP A 115 -1.51 10.77 -24.10
C ASP A 115 -2.11 11.44 -25.35
N THR A 116 -2.71 10.64 -26.24
CA THR A 116 -3.36 11.14 -27.46
C THR A 116 -4.87 11.29 -27.27
N ASP A 117 -5.53 11.89 -28.26
CA ASP A 117 -6.99 11.99 -28.31
C ASP A 117 -7.66 10.78 -29.02
N GLU A 118 -6.85 9.86 -29.56
CA GLU A 118 -7.32 8.65 -30.24
C GLU A 118 -7.96 7.68 -29.25
N SER A 119 -9.15 7.18 -29.56
CA SER A 119 -9.82 6.20 -28.70
C SER A 119 -9.51 4.75 -29.11
N PHE A 120 -9.52 3.85 -28.13
CA PHE A 120 -9.39 2.41 -28.42
C PHE A 120 -10.58 1.88 -29.21
N VAL A 121 -11.79 2.39 -28.94
CA VAL A 121 -13.01 1.95 -29.62
C VAL A 121 -13.03 2.31 -31.11
N GLU A 122 -12.44 3.45 -31.51
CA GLU A 122 -12.27 3.82 -32.93
C GLU A 122 -11.37 2.84 -33.69
N ASN A 123 -10.50 2.13 -32.96
CA ASN A 123 -9.60 1.10 -33.49
C ASN A 123 -10.15 -0.32 -33.33
N ASP A 124 -11.45 -0.48 -33.05
CA ASP A 124 -12.08 -1.78 -32.80
C ASP A 124 -11.42 -2.54 -31.64
N LEU A 125 -11.02 -1.84 -30.56
CA LEU A 125 -10.45 -2.42 -29.35
C LEU A 125 -11.34 -2.13 -28.13
N TYR A 126 -11.76 -3.19 -27.44
CA TYR A 126 -12.71 -3.09 -26.32
C TYR A 126 -12.02 -3.38 -24.99
N VAL A 127 -11.87 -2.35 -24.15
CA VAL A 127 -11.24 -2.47 -22.82
C VAL A 127 -12.11 -3.29 -21.88
N ASN A 128 -11.55 -4.32 -21.23
CA ASN A 128 -12.26 -5.15 -20.26
C ASN A 128 -11.73 -5.03 -18.83
N ALA A 129 -10.46 -4.66 -18.65
CA ALA A 129 -9.84 -4.48 -17.35
C ALA A 129 -8.67 -3.50 -17.42
N TRP A 130 -8.28 -2.95 -16.27
CA TRP A 130 -7.18 -2.02 -16.14
C TRP A 130 -6.36 -2.28 -14.86
N MET A 131 -5.16 -1.72 -14.81
CA MET A 131 -4.35 -1.63 -13.60
C MET A 131 -3.48 -0.36 -13.66
N PRO A 132 -3.10 0.24 -12.53
CA PRO A 132 -2.21 1.40 -12.54
C PRO A 132 -0.81 1.01 -13.05
N LEU A 133 -0.07 1.99 -13.57
CA LEU A 133 1.32 1.78 -13.97
C LEU A 133 2.25 1.70 -12.75
N PRO A 134 3.37 0.95 -12.84
CA PRO A 134 4.40 1.02 -11.82
C PRO A 134 5.02 2.41 -11.78
N GLU A 135 5.52 2.78 -10.60
CA GLU A 135 6.31 4.01 -10.44
C GLU A 135 7.49 4.05 -11.44
N PRO A 136 7.81 5.23 -12.01
CA PRO A 136 8.95 5.38 -12.90
C PRO A 136 10.24 4.89 -12.25
N TRP A 137 11.10 4.24 -13.04
CA TRP A 137 12.43 3.81 -12.57
C TRP A 137 13.26 5.03 -12.12
N LYS A 138 13.77 4.99 -10.88
CA LYS A 138 14.53 6.10 -10.27
C LYS A 138 16.05 5.91 -10.27
N GLY A 139 16.57 4.83 -10.86
CA GLY A 139 18.00 4.51 -10.88
C GLY A 139 18.49 3.72 -9.65
N GLU A 140 19.75 3.29 -9.70
CA GLU A 140 20.54 2.84 -8.54
C GLU A 140 21.35 4.00 -7.95
#